data_AF-A0A024FV95-F1
#
_entry.id   AF-A0A024FV95-F1
#
_cell.length_a   1.000
_cell.length_b   1.000
_cell.length_c   1.000
_cell.angle_alpha   90.00
_cell.angle_beta   90.00
_cell.angle_gamma   90.00
#
_symmetry.space_group_name_H-M   'P 1'
#
loop_
_entity.id
_entity.type
_entity.pdbx_description
1 polymer ?
#
loop_
_entity_poly.entity_id
_entity_poly.type
_entity_poly.pdbx_seq_one_letter_code
_entity_poly.pdbx_strand_id
1 'polypeptide(L)'
;MPLSSLQDLAKSGMLVSGKYGTILTVDTFLNMALPGIYLFEKGEYFPTAYAVNAEEIPVEAQSFQPENSLVLPKIKFGATTFENQKIRIKLGQNSFQLPKTPYETLLKEIKGKGYSVTSDGKCKVTSENSVSTENFGEEMTTTFPHNSEAVQVLPKSYTLENANSVPFTASDTDYWELGVDVLKGTNIYIDTNPDNRKYAIISRTESTEGTSTGGIKSKTPKVLKKRAVWKIKMSS
;
A
#
# COMPACT_ATOMS: atom_id res chain seq x y z
N MET A 1 -0.04 26.05 -7.60
CA MET A 1 -1.40 26.14 -6.99
C MET A 1 -1.34 27.11 -5.82
N PRO A 2 -2.34 27.97 -5.59
CA PRO A 2 -2.39 28.77 -4.37
C PRO A 2 -2.46 27.82 -3.16
N LEU A 3 -1.64 28.08 -2.14
CA LEU A 3 -1.63 27.29 -0.91
C LEU A 3 -3.01 27.43 -0.23
N SER A 4 -3.77 26.34 -0.20
CA SER A 4 -5.00 26.23 0.60
C SER A 4 -4.70 26.58 2.05
N SER A 5 -5.56 27.36 2.72
CA SER A 5 -5.33 27.64 4.14
C SER A 5 -5.42 26.34 4.97
N LEU A 6 -4.78 26.30 6.14
CA LEU A 6 -4.92 25.14 7.05
C LEU A 6 -6.38 24.86 7.41
N GLN A 7 -7.24 25.89 7.46
CA GLN A 7 -8.68 25.73 7.67
C GLN A 7 -9.36 25.03 6.49
N ASP A 8 -8.94 25.31 5.25
CA ASP A 8 -9.50 24.67 4.06
C ASP A 8 -9.08 23.20 3.99
N LEU A 9 -7.83 22.89 4.34
CA LEU A 9 -7.33 21.52 4.47
C LEU A 9 -8.03 20.73 5.60
N ALA A 10 -8.41 21.41 6.69
CA ALA A 10 -9.19 20.79 7.76
C ALA A 10 -10.62 20.47 7.31
N LYS A 11 -11.28 21.43 6.66
CA LYS A 11 -12.65 21.25 6.15
C LYS A 11 -12.75 20.18 5.06
N SER A 12 -11.70 19.98 4.28
CA SER A 12 -11.65 18.96 3.23
C SER A 12 -11.27 17.56 3.72
N GLY A 13 -11.01 17.37 5.02
CA GLY A 13 -10.56 16.08 5.57
C GLY A 13 -9.13 15.70 5.21
N MET A 14 -8.33 16.63 4.67
CA MET A 14 -6.92 16.43 4.31
C MET A 14 -5.99 16.49 5.52
N LEU A 15 -6.49 17.01 6.64
CA LEU A 15 -5.84 17.07 7.94
C LEU A 15 -6.47 16.07 8.89
N VAL A 16 -5.65 15.23 9.50
CA VAL A 16 -6.05 14.27 10.53
C VAL A 16 -5.69 14.83 11.89
N SER A 17 -6.69 15.07 12.74
CA SER A 17 -6.47 15.48 14.13
C SER A 17 -6.06 14.30 14.99
N GLY A 18 -4.85 14.36 15.55
CA GLY A 18 -4.36 13.41 16.54
C GLY A 18 -4.24 14.04 17.93
N LYS A 19 -4.09 13.19 18.95
CA LYS A 19 -3.86 13.56 20.36
C LYS A 19 -2.73 14.59 20.58
N TYR A 20 -1.79 14.72 19.65
CA TYR A 20 -0.59 15.57 19.76
C TYR A 20 -0.49 16.63 18.65
N GLY A 21 -1.56 16.85 17.89
CA GLY A 21 -1.59 17.84 16.80
C GLY A 21 -2.26 17.32 15.54
N THR A 22 -2.30 18.19 14.53
CA THR A 22 -2.90 17.90 13.23
C THR A 22 -1.83 17.47 12.23
N ILE A 23 -2.05 16.36 11.53
CA ILE A 23 -1.08 15.74 10.62
C ILE A 23 -1.70 15.67 9.22
N LEU A 24 -0.91 15.93 8.18
CA LEU A 24 -1.34 15.78 6.79
C LEU A 24 -1.48 14.29 6.45
N THR A 25 -2.52 13.93 5.67
CA THR A 25 -2.52 12.62 5.02
C THR A 25 -1.33 12.50 4.06
N VAL A 26 -0.86 11.28 3.78
CA VAL A 26 0.27 11.07 2.86
C VAL A 26 -0.01 11.69 1.49
N ASP A 27 -1.22 11.52 0.96
CA ASP A 27 -1.59 12.07 -0.35
C ASP A 27 -1.59 13.60 -0.35
N THR A 28 -2.00 14.23 0.76
CA THR A 28 -1.94 15.69 0.90
C THR A 28 -0.48 16.16 1.02
N PHE A 29 0.33 15.46 1.79
CA PHE A 29 1.77 15.72 1.86
C PHE A 29 2.40 15.65 0.47
N LEU A 30 2.11 14.61 -0.33
CA LEU A 30 2.64 14.47 -1.69
C LEU A 30 2.24 15.59 -2.64
N ASN A 31 1.05 16.19 -2.44
CA ASN A 31 0.59 17.33 -3.23
C ASN A 31 1.23 18.66 -2.80
N MET A 32 1.73 18.74 -1.57
CA MET A 32 2.34 19.94 -1.00
C MET A 32 3.88 19.86 -0.91
N ALA A 33 4.44 18.66 -1.10
CA ALA A 33 5.87 18.41 -1.01
C ALA A 33 6.63 19.26 -2.04
N LEU A 34 7.84 19.67 -1.69
CA LEU A 34 8.74 20.30 -2.65
C LEU A 34 9.07 19.28 -3.76
N PRO A 35 9.16 19.70 -5.03
CA PRO A 35 9.53 18.80 -6.11
C PRO A 35 10.85 18.08 -5.80
N GLY A 36 10.82 16.75 -5.93
CA GLY A 36 11.95 15.88 -5.63
C GLY A 36 11.53 14.41 -5.52
N ILE A 37 12.48 13.55 -5.20
CA ILE A 37 12.25 12.11 -5.07
C ILE A 37 12.12 11.73 -3.59
N TYR A 38 11.02 11.05 -3.26
CA TYR A 38 10.73 10.58 -1.91
C TYR A 38 10.62 9.05 -1.87
N LEU A 39 11.29 8.42 -0.92
CA LEU A 39 11.13 7.00 -0.60
C LEU A 39 10.08 6.86 0.49
N PHE A 40 9.05 6.07 0.20
CA PHE A 40 8.07 5.58 1.15
C PHE A 40 8.34 4.12 1.48
N GLU A 41 8.41 3.83 2.76
CA GLU A 41 8.64 2.50 3.27
C GLU A 41 7.78 2.24 4.50
N LYS A 42 7.46 0.98 4.79
CA LYS A 42 6.84 0.63 6.06
C LYS A 42 7.84 0.84 7.20
N GLY A 43 7.54 1.79 8.10
CA GLY A 43 8.20 1.94 9.38
C GLY A 43 7.58 1.04 10.46
N GLU A 44 8.14 1.10 11.67
CA GLU A 44 7.74 0.25 12.82
C GLU A 44 6.28 0.49 13.23
N TYR A 45 5.84 1.74 13.23
CA TYR A 45 4.50 2.14 13.66
C TYR A 45 3.67 2.78 12.54
N PHE A 46 4.35 3.43 11.58
CA PHE A 46 3.73 4.18 10.50
C PHE A 46 4.61 4.12 9.25
N PRO A 47 4.05 4.39 8.06
CA PRO A 47 4.84 4.70 6.88
C PRO A 47 5.81 5.85 7.16
N THR A 48 7.03 5.71 6.69
CA THR A 48 8.03 6.76 6.78
C THR A 48 8.37 7.23 5.37
N ALA A 49 8.47 8.55 5.21
CA ALA A 49 8.89 9.20 3.99
C ALA A 49 10.28 9.82 4.18
N TYR A 50 11.17 9.62 3.21
CA TYR A 50 12.50 10.25 3.19
C TYR A 50 12.71 10.94 1.85
N ALA A 51 13.27 12.16 1.88
CA ALA A 51 13.86 12.72 0.68
C ALA A 51 15.11 11.89 0.29
N VAL A 52 15.27 11.65 -1.01
CA VAL A 52 16.31 10.78 -1.57
C VAL A 52 17.12 11.56 -2.60
N ASN A 53 18.45 11.42 -2.55
CA ASN A 53 19.30 11.90 -3.64
C ASN A 53 19.22 10.90 -4.80
N ALA A 54 19.05 11.38 -6.03
CA ALA A 54 18.94 10.55 -7.23
C ALA A 54 20.10 9.55 -7.38
N GLU A 55 21.30 9.93 -6.95
CA GLU A 55 22.51 9.07 -6.97
C GLU A 55 22.44 7.87 -6.00
N GLU A 56 21.54 7.92 -5.02
CA GLU A 56 21.37 6.87 -4.00
C GLU A 56 20.19 5.92 -4.33
N ILE A 57 19.50 6.15 -5.45
CA ILE A 57 18.40 5.30 -5.88
C ILE A 57 18.98 3.98 -6.41
N PRO A 58 18.55 2.82 -5.86
CA PRO A 58 18.97 1.52 -6.35
C PRO A 58 18.73 1.39 -7.85
N VAL A 59 19.60 0.69 -8.57
CA VAL A 59 19.50 0.55 -10.04
C VAL A 59 18.13 0.00 -10.45
N GLU A 60 17.58 -0.90 -9.65
CA GLU A 60 16.26 -1.52 -9.84
C GLU A 60 15.12 -0.49 -9.73
N ALA A 61 15.32 0.59 -8.97
CA ALA A 61 14.37 1.68 -8.78
C ALA A 61 14.59 2.87 -9.74
N GLN A 62 15.55 2.79 -10.67
CA GLN A 62 15.79 3.87 -11.64
C GLN A 62 14.74 3.92 -12.78
N SER A 63 13.94 2.85 -12.93
CA SER A 63 12.88 2.75 -13.93
C SER A 63 11.57 3.39 -13.47
N PHE A 64 11.55 4.72 -13.38
CA PHE A 64 10.37 5.49 -13.02
C PHE A 64 9.29 5.45 -14.11
N GLN A 65 8.06 5.12 -13.72
CA GLN A 65 6.89 5.11 -14.59
C GLN A 65 5.93 6.26 -14.27
N PRO A 66 5.44 7.00 -15.28
CA PRO A 66 4.38 7.99 -15.10
C PRO A 66 3.14 7.41 -14.42
N GLU A 67 2.51 8.17 -13.52
CA GLU A 67 1.33 7.76 -12.75
C GLU A 67 0.21 7.21 -13.65
N ASN A 68 -0.05 7.86 -14.78
CA ASN A 68 -1.07 7.50 -15.74
C ASN A 68 -0.78 6.20 -16.52
N SER A 69 0.45 5.70 -16.46
CA SER A 69 0.92 4.50 -17.15
C SER A 69 1.12 3.31 -16.21
N LEU A 70 0.87 3.49 -14.90
CA LEU A 70 1.04 2.43 -13.92
C LEU A 70 0.01 1.32 -14.12
N VAL A 71 0.52 0.14 -14.43
CA VAL A 71 -0.24 -1.08 -14.64
C VAL A 71 0.43 -2.22 -13.87
N LEU A 72 -0.38 -3.03 -13.19
CA LEU A 72 0.04 -4.32 -12.67
C LEU A 72 -0.23 -5.39 -13.74
N PRO A 73 0.82 -6.01 -14.32
CA PRO A 73 0.64 -7.03 -15.35
C PRO A 73 -0.20 -8.20 -14.86
N LYS A 74 -0.05 -8.57 -13.58
CA LYS A 74 -0.74 -9.70 -12.98
C LYS A 74 -0.94 -9.48 -11.48
N ILE A 75 -2.19 -9.59 -11.03
CA ILE A 75 -2.59 -9.62 -9.62
C ILE A 75 -3.27 -10.97 -9.37
N LYS A 76 -2.69 -11.79 -8.50
CA LYS A 76 -3.33 -13.01 -8.01
C LYS A 76 -3.99 -12.70 -6.67
N PHE A 77 -5.19 -13.21 -6.45
CA PHE A 77 -5.88 -13.14 -5.16
C PHE A 77 -6.62 -14.46 -4.97
N GLY A 78 -6.11 -15.31 -4.06
CA GLY A 78 -6.63 -16.67 -3.91
C GLY A 78 -6.50 -17.46 -5.21
N ALA A 79 -7.61 -17.99 -5.71
CA ALA A 79 -7.65 -18.71 -6.99
C ALA A 79 -7.80 -17.77 -8.20
N THR A 80 -8.20 -16.52 -7.98
CA THR A 80 -8.50 -15.57 -9.05
C THR A 80 -7.25 -14.83 -9.49
N THR A 81 -7.11 -14.61 -10.81
CA THR A 81 -6.04 -13.80 -11.40
C THR A 81 -6.66 -12.68 -12.23
N PHE A 82 -6.16 -11.46 -12.06
CA PHE A 82 -6.48 -10.28 -12.86
C PHE A 82 -5.23 -9.84 -13.61
N GLU A 83 -5.37 -9.48 -14.88
CA GLU A 83 -4.24 -9.08 -15.73
C GLU A 83 -4.37 -7.63 -16.17
N ASN A 84 -3.23 -6.96 -16.36
CA ASN A 84 -3.14 -5.60 -16.91
C ASN A 84 -4.04 -4.58 -16.20
N GLN A 85 -4.03 -4.60 -14.87
CA GLN A 85 -4.87 -3.74 -14.05
C GLN A 85 -4.21 -2.37 -13.86
N LYS A 86 -4.90 -1.29 -14.22
CA LYS A 86 -4.43 0.07 -13.93
C LYS A 86 -4.43 0.30 -12.43
N ILE A 87 -3.43 1.02 -11.93
CA ILE A 87 -3.32 1.32 -10.50
C ILE A 87 -3.20 2.81 -10.20
N ARG A 88 -3.56 3.18 -8.98
CA ARG A 88 -3.23 4.46 -8.35
C ARG A 88 -2.65 4.19 -6.98
N ILE A 89 -1.60 4.92 -6.63
CA ILE A 89 -1.00 4.85 -5.30
C ILE A 89 -1.69 5.89 -4.41
N LYS A 90 -2.39 5.43 -3.36
CA LYS A 90 -3.17 6.25 -2.41
C LYS A 90 -2.72 5.96 -0.98
N LEU A 91 -1.50 6.34 -0.65
CA LEU A 91 -0.88 5.99 0.65
C LEU A 91 -1.58 6.66 1.85
N GLY A 92 -2.48 7.62 1.62
CA GLY A 92 -3.36 8.16 2.65
C GLY A 92 -4.51 7.24 3.06
N GLN A 93 -4.76 6.15 2.32
CA GLN A 93 -5.78 5.15 2.61
C GLN A 93 -5.16 3.93 3.33
N ASN A 94 -5.92 3.33 4.25
CA ASN A 94 -5.46 2.15 5.01
C ASN A 94 -5.57 0.84 4.21
N SER A 95 -6.49 0.75 3.26
CA SER A 95 -6.87 -0.49 2.57
C SER A 95 -6.81 -0.33 1.05
N PHE A 96 -6.96 -1.45 0.34
CA PHE A 96 -7.11 -1.44 -1.12
C PHE A 96 -8.52 -1.01 -1.52
N GLN A 97 -8.66 -0.24 -2.59
CA GLN A 97 -9.94 -0.07 -3.25
C GLN A 97 -9.92 -0.72 -4.63
N LEU A 98 -10.94 -1.52 -4.90
CA LEU A 98 -10.99 -2.38 -6.07
C LEU A 98 -12.03 -1.86 -7.07
N PRO A 99 -11.74 -1.89 -8.38
CA PRO A 99 -12.77 -1.67 -9.38
C PRO A 99 -13.90 -2.68 -9.20
N LYS A 100 -15.09 -2.30 -9.67
CA LYS A 100 -16.32 -3.09 -9.49
C LYS A 100 -16.17 -4.57 -9.85
N THR A 101 -15.59 -4.89 -11.01
CA THR A 101 -15.47 -6.27 -11.49
C THR A 101 -14.56 -7.13 -10.59
N PRO A 102 -13.31 -6.73 -10.28
CA PRO A 102 -12.52 -7.41 -9.25
C PRO A 102 -13.22 -7.53 -7.90
N TYR A 103 -13.83 -6.45 -7.40
CA TYR A 103 -14.52 -6.44 -6.12
C TYR A 103 -15.63 -7.51 -6.06
N GLU A 104 -16.55 -7.50 -7.03
CA GLU A 104 -17.65 -8.46 -7.11
C GLU A 104 -17.16 -9.91 -7.29
N THR A 105 -16.06 -10.10 -8.04
CA THR A 105 -15.45 -11.42 -8.24
C THR A 105 -14.92 -11.97 -6.91
N LEU A 106 -14.19 -11.15 -6.15
CA LEU A 106 -13.68 -11.56 -4.85
C LEU A 106 -14.80 -11.78 -3.83
N LEU A 107 -15.87 -10.97 -3.83
CA LEU A 107 -17.02 -11.20 -2.97
C LEU A 107 -17.70 -12.55 -3.25
N LYS A 108 -17.79 -12.97 -4.52
CA LYS A 108 -18.31 -14.28 -4.90
C LYS A 108 -17.40 -15.41 -4.41
N GLU A 109 -16.08 -15.25 -4.51
CA GLU A 109 -15.11 -16.22 -3.97
C GLU A 109 -15.23 -16.35 -2.45
N ILE A 110 -15.33 -15.22 -1.72
CA ILE A 110 -15.57 -15.19 -0.27
C ILE A 110 -16.86 -15.94 0.08
N LYS A 111 -17.94 -15.70 -0.67
CA LYS A 111 -19.21 -16.40 -0.50
C LYS A 111 -19.11 -17.89 -0.75
N GLY A 112 -18.37 -18.30 -1.77
CA GLY A 112 -18.07 -19.71 -2.05
C GLY A 112 -17.36 -20.40 -0.89
N LYS A 113 -16.56 -19.67 -0.10
CA LYS A 113 -15.88 -20.21 1.10
C LYS A 113 -16.74 -20.23 2.38
N GLY A 114 -18.01 -19.83 2.30
CA GLY A 114 -18.92 -19.83 3.46
C GLY A 114 -18.88 -18.54 4.29
N TYR A 115 -18.47 -17.42 3.69
CA TYR A 115 -18.45 -16.11 4.33
C TYR A 115 -19.31 -15.10 3.58
N SER A 116 -19.84 -14.10 4.29
CA SER A 116 -20.49 -12.93 3.71
C SER A 116 -19.77 -11.66 4.16
N VAL A 117 -19.70 -10.66 3.29
CA VAL A 117 -19.12 -9.36 3.60
C VAL A 117 -20.26 -8.36 3.75
N THR A 118 -20.33 -7.70 4.90
CA THR A 118 -21.30 -6.62 5.15
C THR A 118 -20.87 -5.33 4.49
N SER A 119 -21.78 -4.34 4.41
CA SER A 119 -21.49 -3.04 3.80
C SER A 119 -20.36 -2.26 4.49
N ASP A 120 -20.09 -2.53 5.77
CA ASP A 120 -18.95 -1.99 6.52
C ASP A 120 -17.67 -2.82 6.37
N GLY A 121 -17.64 -3.75 5.41
CA GLY A 121 -16.48 -4.57 5.09
C GLY A 121 -16.22 -5.70 6.08
N LYS A 122 -17.11 -5.98 7.04
CA LYS A 122 -16.93 -7.06 8.01
C LYS A 122 -17.28 -8.42 7.43
N CYS A 123 -16.53 -9.43 7.82
CA CYS A 123 -16.76 -10.82 7.41
C CYS A 123 -17.64 -11.53 8.43
N LYS A 124 -18.64 -12.27 7.95
CA LYS A 124 -19.51 -13.13 8.78
C LYS A 124 -19.61 -14.51 8.18
N VAL A 125 -19.51 -15.55 9.01
CA VAL A 125 -19.76 -16.92 8.59
C VAL A 125 -21.22 -17.06 8.15
N THR A 126 -21.45 -17.63 6.97
CA THR A 126 -22.79 -17.99 6.51
C THR A 126 -23.10 -19.41 6.98
N SER A 127 -24.21 -19.60 7.66
CA SER A 127 -24.64 -20.85 8.32
C SER A 127 -24.92 -22.04 7.39
N GLU A 128 -24.72 -21.90 6.07
CA GLU A 128 -25.21 -22.85 5.06
C GLU A 128 -24.12 -23.71 4.41
N ASN A 129 -22.83 -23.41 4.60
CA ASN A 129 -21.72 -24.17 4.02
C ASN A 129 -20.73 -24.64 5.09
N SER A 130 -20.12 -25.81 4.89
CA SER A 130 -18.92 -26.20 5.63
C SER A 130 -17.86 -25.11 5.41
N VAL A 131 -17.51 -24.39 6.46
CA VAL A 131 -16.49 -23.34 6.40
C VAL A 131 -15.19 -23.98 5.93
N SER A 132 -14.72 -23.56 4.76
CA SER A 132 -13.39 -23.98 4.32
C SER A 132 -12.36 -23.28 5.20
N THR A 133 -11.50 -24.07 5.86
CA THR A 133 -10.34 -23.57 6.61
C THR A 133 -9.19 -23.17 5.69
N GLU A 134 -9.35 -23.26 4.36
CA GLU A 134 -8.33 -22.82 3.42
C GLU A 134 -8.16 -21.31 3.47
N ASN A 135 -6.94 -20.88 3.79
CA ASN A 135 -6.56 -19.49 3.95
C ASN A 135 -6.99 -18.65 2.75
N PHE A 136 -7.99 -17.79 2.97
CA PHE A 136 -8.40 -16.80 1.99
C PHE A 136 -7.43 -15.63 2.02
N GLY A 137 -6.66 -15.46 0.95
CA GLY A 137 -5.69 -14.36 0.83
C GLY A 137 -4.23 -14.76 1.05
N GLU A 138 -3.92 -16.06 1.14
CA GLU A 138 -2.53 -16.55 1.28
C GLU A 138 -1.56 -15.96 0.25
N GLU A 139 -2.06 -15.56 -0.92
CA GLU A 139 -1.23 -14.99 -1.98
C GLU A 139 -1.96 -13.85 -2.70
N MET A 140 -2.29 -12.73 -2.02
CA MET A 140 -2.39 -11.49 -2.79
C MET A 140 -0.98 -11.10 -3.23
N THR A 141 -0.62 -11.57 -4.41
CA THR A 141 0.67 -11.31 -5.04
C THR A 141 0.45 -10.48 -6.28
N THR A 142 1.39 -9.60 -6.57
CA THR A 142 1.42 -8.88 -7.82
C THR A 142 2.82 -8.83 -8.37
N THR A 143 2.95 -8.88 -9.69
CA THR A 143 4.21 -8.49 -10.32
C THR A 143 4.14 -6.99 -10.58
N PHE A 144 5.20 -6.25 -10.25
CA PHE A 144 5.35 -4.88 -10.74
C PHE A 144 6.21 -4.89 -11.99
N PRO A 145 6.05 -3.93 -12.91
CA PRO A 145 6.96 -3.78 -14.02
C PRO A 145 8.42 -3.79 -13.53
N HIS A 146 9.29 -4.56 -14.21
CA HIS A 146 10.71 -4.73 -13.90
C HIS A 146 11.06 -5.55 -12.65
N ASN A 147 10.08 -6.04 -11.89
CA ASN A 147 10.32 -7.09 -10.91
C ASN A 147 10.15 -8.46 -11.59
N SER A 148 11.19 -9.29 -11.54
CA SER A 148 11.13 -10.67 -12.05
C SER A 148 10.28 -11.58 -11.18
N GLU A 149 10.04 -11.18 -9.94
CA GLU A 149 9.34 -11.97 -8.93
C GLU A 149 8.00 -11.34 -8.55
N ALA A 150 7.05 -12.20 -8.18
CA ALA A 150 5.78 -11.77 -7.62
C ALA A 150 6.01 -11.21 -6.20
N VAL A 151 5.46 -10.04 -5.94
CA VAL A 151 5.56 -9.36 -4.66
C VAL A 151 4.29 -9.63 -3.86
N GLN A 152 4.46 -10.10 -2.64
CA GLN A 152 3.36 -10.28 -1.70
C GLN A 152 2.88 -8.90 -1.21
N VAL A 153 1.60 -8.59 -1.42
CA VAL A 153 1.00 -7.29 -1.08
C VAL A 153 0.18 -7.35 0.21
N LEU A 154 -0.35 -8.52 0.57
CA LEU A 154 -1.01 -8.78 1.86
C LEU A 154 -0.21 -9.73 2.75
N PRO A 155 -0.29 -9.62 4.09
CA PRO A 155 0.37 -10.58 4.98
C PRO A 155 -0.05 -12.02 4.66
N LYS A 156 0.90 -12.96 4.63
CA LYS A 156 0.63 -14.41 4.43
C LYS A 156 -0.33 -14.98 5.47
N SER A 157 -0.39 -14.38 6.66
CA SER A 157 -1.28 -14.77 7.76
C SER A 157 -2.68 -14.14 7.69
N TYR A 158 -3.00 -13.42 6.62
CA TYR A 158 -4.34 -12.87 6.46
C TYR A 158 -5.34 -14.00 6.21
N THR A 159 -6.25 -14.22 7.15
CA THR A 159 -7.37 -15.15 7.02
C THR A 159 -8.67 -14.42 7.31
N LEU A 160 -9.75 -14.76 6.59
CA LEU A 160 -11.08 -14.17 6.85
C LEU A 160 -11.58 -14.47 8.27
N GLU A 161 -11.17 -15.61 8.83
CA GLU A 161 -11.50 -16.04 10.19
C GLU A 161 -10.89 -15.11 11.25
N ASN A 162 -9.63 -14.70 11.06
CA ASN A 162 -8.94 -13.83 12.02
C ASN A 162 -9.19 -12.33 11.75
N ALA A 163 -9.47 -11.95 10.51
CA ALA A 163 -9.41 -10.57 10.08
C ALA A 163 -10.63 -9.71 10.46
N ASN A 164 -11.75 -10.31 10.88
CA ASN A 164 -13.05 -9.65 11.14
C ASN A 164 -13.61 -8.78 9.99
N SER A 165 -12.82 -8.51 8.95
CA SER A 165 -13.05 -7.58 7.85
C SER A 165 -12.14 -7.87 6.68
N VAL A 166 -12.63 -7.65 5.45
CA VAL A 166 -11.84 -7.77 4.22
C VAL A 166 -10.77 -6.68 4.13
N PRO A 167 -9.61 -6.91 3.48
CA PRO A 167 -8.55 -5.90 3.37
C PRO A 167 -8.81 -4.91 2.23
N PHE A 168 -10.01 -4.92 1.65
CA PHE A 168 -10.37 -4.16 0.47
C PHE A 168 -11.80 -3.64 0.50
N THR A 169 -12.05 -2.56 -0.23
CA THR A 169 -13.37 -1.95 -0.42
C THR A 169 -13.63 -1.71 -1.91
N ALA A 170 -14.87 -1.38 -2.27
CA ALA A 170 -15.18 -1.00 -3.65
C ALA A 170 -14.62 0.40 -3.95
N SER A 171 -14.07 0.58 -5.15
CA SER A 171 -13.66 1.86 -5.72
C SER A 171 -14.76 2.36 -6.67
N ASP A 172 -14.94 3.68 -6.70
CA ASP A 172 -15.78 4.34 -7.71
C ASP A 172 -15.07 4.53 -9.06
N THR A 173 -13.84 4.02 -9.21
CA THR A 173 -13.00 4.18 -10.40
C THR A 173 -12.66 2.84 -11.07
N ASP A 174 -12.07 2.90 -12.27
CA ASP A 174 -11.51 1.74 -12.97
C ASP A 174 -10.09 1.36 -12.50
N TYR A 175 -9.56 2.05 -11.47
CA TYR A 175 -8.22 1.81 -10.93
C TYR A 175 -8.27 0.95 -9.68
N TRP A 176 -7.26 0.09 -9.53
CA TRP A 176 -6.91 -0.44 -8.22
C TRP A 176 -6.20 0.65 -7.42
N GLU A 177 -6.84 1.12 -6.36
CA GLU A 177 -6.21 2.08 -5.45
C GLU A 177 -5.43 1.32 -4.39
N LEU A 178 -4.10 1.41 -4.48
CA LEU A 178 -3.19 0.77 -3.54
C LEU A 178 -2.97 1.69 -2.35
N GLY A 179 -3.59 1.34 -1.23
CA GLY A 179 -3.40 1.99 0.06
C GLY A 179 -2.03 1.70 0.67
N VAL A 180 -1.82 2.19 1.88
CA VAL A 180 -0.59 2.03 2.67
C VAL A 180 -0.11 0.58 2.79
N ASP A 181 -1.04 -0.37 2.76
CA ASP A 181 -0.76 -1.78 2.95
C ASP A 181 0.19 -2.34 1.89
N VAL A 182 0.26 -1.72 0.71
CA VAL A 182 1.25 -2.06 -0.33
C VAL A 182 2.70 -1.98 0.19
N LEU A 183 2.97 -1.07 1.14
CA LEU A 183 4.30 -0.88 1.74
C LEU A 183 4.72 -2.05 2.64
N LYS A 184 3.82 -3.00 2.94
CA LYS A 184 4.17 -4.23 3.67
C LYS A 184 5.15 -5.09 2.87
N GLY A 185 4.99 -5.15 1.55
CA GLY A 185 5.85 -5.91 0.64
C GLY A 185 6.73 -5.07 -0.28
N THR A 186 6.60 -3.75 -0.26
CA THR A 186 7.28 -2.87 -1.21
C THR A 186 7.90 -1.64 -0.57
N ASN A 187 8.88 -1.08 -1.27
CA ASN A 187 9.30 0.31 -1.12
C ASN A 187 8.86 1.07 -2.37
N ILE A 188 8.38 2.30 -2.19
CA ILE A 188 7.87 3.13 -3.29
C ILE A 188 8.67 4.42 -3.35
N TYR A 189 9.36 4.65 -4.46
CA TYR A 189 9.96 5.94 -4.78
C TYR A 189 8.96 6.76 -5.59
N ILE A 190 8.76 8.02 -5.21
CA ILE A 190 7.83 8.95 -5.86
C ILE A 190 8.62 10.18 -6.29
N ASP A 191 8.72 10.42 -7.59
CA ASP A 191 9.12 11.71 -8.15
C ASP A 191 7.89 12.63 -8.11
N THR A 192 7.96 13.63 -7.23
CA THR A 192 6.85 14.55 -6.92
C THR A 192 6.75 15.75 -7.85
N ASN A 193 7.40 15.71 -9.02
CA ASN A 193 7.22 16.73 -10.04
C ASN A 193 5.71 16.89 -10.38
N PRO A 194 5.12 18.09 -10.17
CA PRO A 194 3.67 18.28 -10.27
C PRO A 194 3.12 18.06 -11.68
N ASP A 195 3.94 18.26 -12.71
CA ASP A 195 3.51 18.11 -14.11
C ASP A 195 3.62 16.67 -14.62
N ASN A 196 4.40 15.84 -13.92
CA ASN A 196 4.69 14.48 -14.36
C ASN A 196 5.12 13.61 -13.18
N ARG A 197 4.18 13.30 -12.29
CA ARG A 197 4.45 12.42 -11.16
C ARG A 197 4.81 11.02 -11.66
N LYS A 198 5.91 10.47 -11.14
CA LYS A 198 6.37 9.13 -11.50
C LYS A 198 6.65 8.29 -10.27
N TYR A 199 6.57 6.98 -10.46
CA TYR A 199 6.72 6.00 -9.41
C TYR A 199 7.73 4.93 -9.82
N ALA A 200 8.53 4.48 -8.86
CA ALA A 200 9.29 3.24 -8.96
C ALA A 200 8.94 2.37 -7.74
N ILE A 201 8.48 1.14 -7.98
CA ILE A 201 7.99 0.24 -6.94
C ILE A 201 8.89 -0.99 -6.92
N ILE A 202 9.64 -1.15 -5.83
CA ILE A 202 10.56 -2.27 -5.66
C ILE A 202 10.05 -3.20 -4.57
N SER A 203 10.27 -4.50 -4.76
CA SER A 203 9.98 -5.49 -3.73
C SER A 203 10.90 -5.26 -2.52
N ARG A 204 10.36 -5.48 -1.31
CA ARG A 204 11.21 -5.66 -0.14
C ARG A 204 11.77 -7.06 -0.16
N THR A 205 13.10 -7.18 -0.21
CA THR A 205 13.75 -8.44 0.12
C THR A 205 13.53 -8.66 1.61
N GLU A 206 12.78 -9.69 2.00
CA GLU A 206 12.70 -10.09 3.41
C GLU A 206 14.12 -10.46 3.85
N SER A 207 14.74 -9.65 4.71
CA SER A 207 15.93 -10.09 5.42
C SER A 207 15.50 -11.26 6.29
N THR A 208 16.04 -12.44 6.01
CA THR A 208 15.95 -13.65 6.83
C THR A 208 16.63 -13.40 8.19
N GLU A 209 16.05 -12.55 9.03
CA GLU A 209 16.40 -12.46 10.46
C GLU A 209 15.51 -13.46 11.21
N GLY A 210 15.84 -14.73 11.01
CA GLY A 210 15.42 -15.79 11.92
C GLY A 210 16.12 -15.62 13.27
N THR A 211 15.35 -15.82 14.34
CA THR A 211 15.77 -16.26 15.68
C THR A 211 17.26 -16.65 15.80
N SER A 212 18.10 -15.71 16.19
CA SER A 212 19.36 -16.02 16.87
C SER A 212 19.70 -14.86 17.81
N THR A 213 19.71 -15.16 19.10
CA THR A 213 20.36 -14.37 20.14
C THR A 213 21.80 -14.05 19.71
N GLY A 214 22.03 -12.84 19.23
CA GLY A 214 23.34 -12.41 18.77
C GLY A 214 23.20 -11.16 17.92
N GLY A 215 23.33 -9.99 18.55
CA GLY A 215 23.18 -8.70 17.88
C GLY A 215 24.10 -8.59 16.66
N ILE A 216 23.52 -8.60 15.47
CA ILE A 216 24.17 -8.19 14.24
C ILE A 216 23.32 -7.08 13.64
N LYS A 217 23.96 -5.93 13.46
CA LYS A 217 23.38 -4.69 12.98
C LYS A 217 22.81 -4.89 11.59
N SER A 218 21.53 -4.57 11.45
CA SER A 218 20.90 -4.10 10.22
C SER A 218 21.95 -3.43 9.31
N LYS A 219 22.17 -4.00 8.12
CA LYS A 219 22.87 -3.32 7.03
C LYS A 219 21.91 -2.33 6.37
N THR A 220 21.36 -1.41 7.15
CA THR A 220 21.10 -0.07 6.64
C THR A 220 22.45 0.46 6.13
N PRO A 221 22.55 1.01 4.91
CA PRO A 221 23.75 1.71 4.48
C PRO A 221 24.17 2.68 5.58
N LYS A 222 25.41 2.57 6.08
CA LYS A 222 25.94 3.30 7.25
C LYS A 222 25.94 4.83 7.10
N VAL A 223 25.36 5.38 6.03
CA VAL A 223 25.32 6.80 5.69
C VAL A 223 24.00 7.49 6.12
N LEU A 224 23.02 6.75 6.65
CA LEU A 224 21.69 7.30 7.00
C LEU A 224 21.59 8.09 8.34
N LYS A 225 22.72 8.52 8.94
CA LYS A 225 22.71 9.16 10.27
C LYS A 225 22.36 10.65 10.33
N LYS A 226 22.00 11.28 9.19
CA LYS A 226 21.55 12.68 9.17
C LYS A 226 20.47 12.87 8.10
N ARG A 227 19.22 12.47 8.37
CA ARG A 227 18.08 12.82 7.52
C ARG A 227 16.94 13.39 8.36
N ALA A 228 16.24 14.38 7.82
CA ALA A 228 14.99 14.85 8.37
C ALA A 228 13.95 13.74 8.22
N VAL A 229 13.43 13.24 9.34
CA VAL A 229 12.42 12.18 9.39
C VAL A 229 11.07 12.84 9.59
N TRP A 230 10.14 12.64 8.66
CA TRP A 230 8.74 13.05 8.82
C TRP A 230 7.92 11.83 9.24
N LYS A 231 7.40 11.84 10.48
CA LYS A 231 6.48 10.79 10.96
C LYS A 231 5.05 11.15 10.53
N ILE A 232 4.43 10.31 9.70
CA ILE A 232 3.05 10.49 9.26
C ILE A 232 2.16 9.57 10.11
N LYS A 233 1.05 10.07 10.66
CA LYS A 233 0.14 9.28 11.49
C LYS A 233 -1.14 8.99 10.71
N MET A 234 -1.61 7.75 10.77
CA MET A 234 -2.86 7.32 10.14
C MET A 234 -4.07 7.51 11.06
N SER A 235 -5.22 7.88 10.47
CA SER A 235 -6.53 7.85 11.12
C SER A 235 -6.96 6.40 11.31
N SER A 236 -7.31 6.03 12.54
CA SER A 236 -7.97 4.78 12.91
C SER A 236 -9.46 4.84 12.60
#